data_AF-A0A291T9T5-F1
#
_entry.id   AF-A0A291T9T5-F1
#
_cell.length_a   1.000
_cell.length_b   1.000
_cell.length_c   1.000
_cell.angle_alpha   90.00
_cell.angle_beta   90.00
_cell.angle_gamma   90.00
#
_symmetry.space_group_name_H-M   'P 1'
#
loop_
_entity.id
_entity.type
_entity.pdbx_description
1 polymer ?
#
loop_
_entity_poly.entity_id
_entity_poly.type
_entity_poly.pdbx_seq_one_letter_code
_entity_poly.pdbx_strand_id
1 'polypeptide(L)'
;MLWKRRETMGGGHLSRPDFGMPQPDPDHPLTEFYLLLQHGLDKAGVFHLPALYASFRAPARRIYADEAAGCLTLSETADEGAVLLSAPRNLQLLYSSLHVEPDGSPAALLLTEECSRAVCAVQLLPPFVWEDPLPPLPDVPAALTLQLTMQDVEAIDTDPAALARRLCQTTRQKHWLAHPKADLYLAEKIALFQRLYR
;
A
#
# COMPACT_ATOMS: atom_id res chain seq x y z
N MET A 1 33.38 -37.37 33.68
CA MET A 1 32.54 -36.90 32.56
C MET A 1 31.12 -36.71 33.12
N LEU A 2 30.83 -35.63 33.84
CA LEU A 2 30.51 -34.26 33.40
C LEU A 2 29.11 -34.15 32.72
N TRP A 3 28.12 -33.75 33.55
CA TRP A 3 26.82 -33.07 33.28
C TRP A 3 25.64 -33.92 32.76
N LYS A 4 24.41 -33.94 33.30
CA LYS A 4 23.50 -33.08 34.12
C LYS A 4 22.41 -32.36 33.30
N ARG A 5 21.15 -32.73 33.62
CA ARG A 5 19.86 -31.97 33.56
C ARG A 5 19.07 -31.98 32.22
N ARG A 6 17.82 -32.51 32.23
CA ARG A 6 16.49 -31.81 32.35
C ARG A 6 16.01 -31.31 30.98
N GLU A 7 14.74 -31.18 30.61
CA GLU A 7 13.46 -31.10 31.31
C GLU A 7 12.33 -31.18 30.26
N THR A 8 11.18 -31.71 30.67
CA THR A 8 9.80 -31.34 30.31
C THR A 8 9.35 -31.24 28.84
N MET A 9 8.31 -32.05 28.57
CA MET A 9 7.29 -31.83 27.56
C MET A 9 6.90 -30.35 27.43
N GLY A 10 7.21 -29.76 26.29
CA GLY A 10 6.60 -28.53 25.79
C GLY A 10 6.36 -28.75 24.31
N GLY A 11 5.10 -28.96 23.92
CA GLY A 11 4.69 -29.05 22.53
C GLY A 11 4.94 -27.71 21.86
N GLY A 12 6.15 -27.52 21.34
CA GLY A 12 6.41 -26.49 20.34
C GLY A 12 5.70 -26.91 19.08
N HIS A 13 4.65 -26.18 18.70
CA HIS A 13 4.25 -26.09 17.31
C HIS A 13 5.46 -25.54 16.55
N LEU A 14 6.32 -26.43 16.07
CA LEU A 14 7.15 -26.15 14.91
C LEU A 14 6.15 -25.98 13.77
N SER A 15 5.74 -24.74 13.50
CA SER A 15 5.12 -24.39 12.22
C SER A 15 6.03 -24.96 11.15
N ARG A 16 5.54 -25.97 10.43
CA ARG A 16 6.27 -26.55 9.31
C ARG A 16 6.68 -25.42 8.36
N PRO A 17 7.88 -25.46 7.77
CA PRO A 17 8.22 -24.63 6.63
C PRO A 17 7.43 -25.15 5.42
N ASP A 18 6.10 -24.98 5.44
CA ASP A 18 5.19 -25.51 4.43
C ASP A 18 5.03 -24.49 3.30
N PHE A 19 5.36 -24.99 2.10
CA PHE A 19 5.29 -24.39 0.76
C PHE A 19 6.33 -23.32 0.48
N GLY A 20 7.00 -23.42 -0.67
CA GLY A 20 8.04 -22.49 -1.14
C GLY A 20 7.53 -21.11 -1.50
N MET A 21 6.73 -20.52 -0.62
CA MET A 21 6.37 -19.12 -0.64
C MET A 21 7.58 -18.33 -0.12
N PRO A 22 8.02 -17.29 -0.84
CA PRO A 22 9.09 -16.42 -0.38
C PRO A 22 8.74 -15.86 0.99
N GLN A 23 9.73 -15.84 1.88
CA GLN A 23 9.63 -15.23 3.21
C GLN A 23 10.29 -13.87 3.18
N PRO A 24 9.81 -12.89 3.97
CA PRO A 24 10.47 -11.59 4.04
C PRO A 24 11.90 -11.75 4.57
N ASP A 25 12.86 -11.15 3.88
CA ASP A 25 14.25 -11.10 4.31
C ASP A 25 14.37 -10.23 5.57
N PRO A 26 14.78 -10.78 6.73
CA PRO A 26 14.91 -10.01 7.96
C PRO A 26 15.99 -8.94 7.89
N ASP A 27 16.99 -9.09 7.01
CA ASP A 27 18.08 -8.14 6.85
C ASP A 27 17.70 -7.00 5.88
N HIS A 28 16.55 -7.09 5.21
CA HIS A 28 16.07 -6.04 4.33
C HIS A 28 15.50 -4.85 5.14
N PRO A 29 15.99 -3.60 4.94
CA PRO A 29 15.66 -2.45 5.79
C PRO A 29 14.18 -2.08 5.90
N LEU A 30 13.38 -2.34 4.86
CA LEU A 30 11.93 -2.09 4.90
C LEU A 30 11.14 -3.19 5.62
N THR A 31 11.72 -4.38 5.84
CA THR A 31 11.00 -5.53 6.42
C THR A 31 10.45 -5.18 7.80
N GLU A 32 11.23 -4.49 8.63
CA GLU A 32 10.80 -4.09 9.97
C GLU A 32 9.56 -3.17 9.91
N PHE A 33 9.56 -2.17 9.04
CA PHE A 33 8.43 -1.24 8.89
C PHE A 33 7.16 -1.95 8.41
N TYR A 34 7.29 -2.87 7.46
CA TYR A 34 6.15 -3.64 6.96
C TYR A 34 5.54 -4.54 8.03
N LEU A 35 6.37 -5.29 8.77
CA LEU A 35 5.91 -6.17 9.84
C LEU A 35 5.27 -5.36 10.99
N LEU A 36 5.86 -4.21 11.32
CA LEU A 36 5.33 -3.28 12.31
C LEU A 36 3.95 -2.73 11.91
N LEU A 37 3.81 -2.29 10.66
CA LEU A 37 2.54 -1.81 10.13
C LEU A 37 1.50 -2.92 10.14
N GLN A 38 1.87 -4.13 9.69
CA GLN A 38 0.99 -5.30 9.69
C GLN A 38 0.49 -5.64 11.11
N HIS A 39 1.37 -5.68 12.11
CA HIS A 39 0.99 -5.90 13.50
C HIS A 39 0.09 -4.78 14.07
N GLY A 40 0.34 -3.54 13.67
CA GLY A 40 -0.52 -2.41 13.99
C GLY A 40 -1.94 -2.59 13.45
N LEU A 41 -2.04 -3.08 12.21
CA LEU A 41 -3.29 -3.36 11.54
C LEU A 41 -4.04 -4.54 12.15
N ASP A 42 -3.35 -5.61 12.51
CA ASP A 42 -3.97 -6.77 13.17
C ASP A 42 -4.58 -6.39 14.52
N LYS A 43 -4.02 -5.38 15.21
CA LYS A 43 -4.58 -4.83 16.44
C LYS A 43 -5.71 -3.84 16.21
N ALA A 44 -5.59 -2.99 15.19
CA ALA A 44 -6.54 -1.90 14.95
C ALA A 44 -7.77 -2.35 14.15
N GLY A 45 -7.63 -3.34 13.28
CA GLY A 45 -8.64 -3.81 12.33
C GLY A 45 -9.00 -2.79 11.25
N VAL A 46 -8.33 -1.63 11.20
CA VAL A 46 -8.74 -0.50 10.36
C VAL A 46 -7.54 0.22 9.77
N PHE A 47 -7.64 0.57 8.49
CA PHE A 47 -6.70 1.45 7.79
C PHE A 47 -7.41 2.68 7.22
N HIS A 48 -6.90 3.88 7.51
CA HIS A 48 -7.49 5.12 7.00
C HIS A 48 -6.97 5.42 5.59
N LEU A 49 -7.90 5.55 4.65
CA LEU A 49 -7.63 5.90 3.25
C LEU A 49 -7.84 7.40 3.01
N PRO A 50 -6.94 8.06 2.25
CA PRO A 50 -7.14 9.44 1.87
C PRO A 50 -8.31 9.58 0.88
N ALA A 51 -8.76 10.82 0.66
CA ALA A 51 -9.65 11.10 -0.46
C ALA A 51 -8.97 10.75 -1.79
N LEU A 52 -9.77 10.59 -2.83
CA LEU A 52 -9.30 10.48 -4.21
C LEU A 52 -10.04 11.51 -5.05
N TYR A 53 -9.29 12.51 -5.50
CA TYR A 53 -9.71 13.48 -6.49
C TYR A 53 -9.02 13.17 -7.82
N ALA A 54 -9.73 13.44 -8.92
CA ALA A 54 -9.18 13.33 -10.26
C ALA A 54 -9.38 14.63 -11.03
N SER A 55 -8.31 15.10 -11.67
CA SER A 55 -8.33 16.19 -12.65
C SER A 55 -7.92 15.64 -14.01
N PHE A 56 -8.67 16.00 -15.05
CA PHE A 56 -8.36 15.63 -16.42
C PHE A 56 -8.09 16.88 -17.25
N ARG A 57 -6.82 17.08 -17.62
CA ARG A 57 -6.35 18.26 -18.35
C ARG A 57 -5.81 17.85 -19.72
N ALA A 58 -6.72 17.72 -20.69
CA ALA A 58 -6.35 17.41 -22.06
C ALA A 58 -6.03 18.69 -22.87
N PRO A 59 -5.07 18.61 -23.81
CA PRO A 59 -4.76 19.71 -24.71
C PRO A 59 -5.93 19.98 -25.68
N ALA A 60 -5.95 21.18 -26.27
CA ALA A 60 -6.94 21.57 -27.28
C ALA A 60 -6.68 20.93 -28.66
N ARG A 61 -6.37 19.63 -28.70
CA ARG A 61 -6.18 18.82 -29.90
C ARG A 61 -6.75 17.41 -29.67
N ARG A 62 -6.89 16.65 -30.75
CA ARG A 62 -7.18 15.22 -30.65
C ARG A 62 -6.05 14.53 -29.88
N ILE A 63 -6.43 13.72 -28.90
CA ILE A 63 -5.55 12.84 -28.13
C ILE A 63 -6.00 11.38 -28.33
N TYR A 64 -5.04 10.47 -28.39
CA TYR A 64 -5.30 9.03 -28.44
C TYR A 64 -5.53 8.48 -27.03
N ALA A 65 -6.08 7.26 -26.94
CA ALA A 65 -6.45 6.67 -25.65
C ALA A 65 -5.24 6.38 -24.76
N ASP A 66 -4.10 6.02 -25.36
CA ASP A 66 -2.81 5.83 -24.72
C ASP A 66 -2.20 7.16 -24.19
N GLU A 67 -2.40 8.27 -24.91
CA GLU A 67 -1.99 9.61 -24.44
C GLU A 67 -2.85 10.14 -23.28
N ALA A 68 -4.11 9.70 -23.18
CA ALA A 68 -5.08 10.25 -22.24
C ALA A 68 -4.73 9.96 -20.77
N ALA A 69 -4.04 8.86 -20.48
CA ALA A 69 -3.54 8.57 -19.13
C ALA A 69 -2.61 9.67 -18.62
N GLY A 70 -1.76 10.23 -19.49
CA GLY A 70 -0.88 11.36 -19.15
C GLY A 70 -1.62 12.68 -18.90
N CYS A 71 -2.91 12.76 -19.23
CA CYS A 71 -3.75 13.93 -18.94
C CYS A 71 -4.48 13.82 -17.60
N LEU A 72 -4.41 12.67 -16.93
CA LEU A 72 -5.04 12.43 -15.64
C LEU A 72 -4.06 12.75 -14.50
N THR A 73 -4.52 13.51 -13.52
CA THR A 73 -3.79 13.74 -12.26
C THR A 73 -4.68 13.31 -11.10
N LEU A 74 -4.13 12.49 -10.21
CA LEU A 74 -4.78 12.08 -8.97
C LEU A 74 -4.24 12.93 -7.81
N SER A 75 -5.10 13.22 -6.83
CA SER A 75 -4.74 13.98 -5.64
C SER A 75 -5.60 13.55 -4.45
N GLU A 76 -5.05 13.70 -3.25
CA GLU A 76 -5.75 13.47 -1.99
C GLU A 76 -6.47 14.71 -1.48
N THR A 77 -6.28 15.84 -2.16
CA THR A 77 -6.85 17.15 -1.82
C THR A 77 -7.62 17.73 -2.99
N ALA A 78 -8.65 18.52 -2.66
CA ALA A 78 -9.43 19.21 -3.68
C ALA A 78 -8.55 20.26 -4.39
N ASP A 79 -8.54 20.22 -5.72
CA ASP A 79 -7.95 21.21 -6.60
C ASP A 79 -9.02 21.78 -7.54
N GLU A 80 -8.74 22.92 -8.17
CA GLU A 80 -9.67 23.57 -9.09
C GLU A 80 -10.01 22.65 -10.27
N GLY A 81 -11.31 22.43 -10.47
CA GLY A 81 -11.83 21.53 -11.52
C GLY A 81 -11.63 20.04 -11.25
N ALA A 82 -11.09 19.64 -10.10
CA ALA A 82 -10.98 18.25 -9.72
C ALA A 82 -12.33 17.67 -9.27
N VAL A 83 -12.58 16.42 -9.63
CA VAL A 83 -13.80 15.68 -9.25
C VAL A 83 -13.46 14.72 -8.11
N LEU A 84 -14.26 14.75 -7.04
CA LEU A 84 -14.15 13.78 -5.96
C LEU A 84 -14.64 12.40 -6.44
N LEU A 85 -13.72 11.44 -6.56
CA LEU A 85 -14.04 10.06 -6.91
C LEU A 85 -14.32 9.23 -5.66
N SER A 86 -13.58 9.46 -4.58
CA SER A 86 -13.78 8.78 -3.30
C SER A 86 -13.51 9.72 -2.14
N ALA A 87 -14.47 9.85 -1.22
CA ALA A 87 -14.25 10.53 0.04
C ALA A 87 -13.22 9.77 0.90
N PRO A 88 -12.52 10.45 1.83
CA PRO A 88 -11.75 9.77 2.87
C PRO A 88 -12.63 8.76 3.58
N ARG A 89 -12.09 7.57 3.83
CA ARG A 89 -12.84 6.49 4.48
C ARG A 89 -11.93 5.55 5.23
N ASN A 90 -12.53 4.79 6.12
CA ASN A 90 -11.88 3.73 6.85
C ASN A 90 -12.10 2.42 6.11
N LEU A 91 -11.01 1.72 5.80
CA LEU A 91 -11.03 0.35 5.30
C LEU A 91 -11.07 -0.58 6.51
N GLN A 92 -12.18 -1.31 6.69
CA GLN A 92 -12.33 -2.35 7.71
C GLN A 92 -11.65 -3.61 7.20
N LEU A 93 -10.67 -4.13 7.95
CA LEU A 93 -9.82 -5.22 7.50
C LEU A 93 -10.43 -6.57 7.82
N LEU A 94 -10.56 -7.41 6.80
CA LEU A 94 -10.79 -8.83 6.98
C LEU A 94 -9.48 -9.53 7.36
N TYR A 95 -8.41 -9.24 6.64
CA TYR A 95 -7.03 -9.64 6.97
C TYR A 95 -6.01 -8.79 6.20
N SER A 96 -4.76 -8.82 6.67
CA SER A 96 -3.60 -8.18 6.04
C SER A 96 -2.52 -9.23 5.71
N SER A 97 -1.80 -9.05 4.60
CA SER A 97 -0.70 -9.96 4.23
C SER A 97 0.45 -9.22 3.56
N LEU A 98 1.68 -9.47 4.00
CA LEU A 98 2.89 -8.94 3.38
C LEU A 98 3.20 -9.68 2.06
N HIS A 99 3.32 -8.92 0.97
CA HIS A 99 3.80 -9.41 -0.32
C HIS A 99 5.31 -9.21 -0.43
N VAL A 100 6.03 -10.28 -0.80
CA VAL A 100 7.49 -10.30 -0.94
C VAL A 100 7.87 -10.88 -2.29
N GLU A 101 8.95 -10.35 -2.85
CA GLU A 101 9.59 -10.84 -4.07
C GLU A 101 10.29 -12.20 -3.83
N PRO A 102 10.70 -12.92 -4.89
CA PRO A 102 11.35 -14.23 -4.75
C PRO A 102 12.66 -14.23 -3.94
N ASP A 103 13.34 -13.09 -3.86
CA ASP A 103 14.57 -12.88 -3.07
C ASP A 103 14.29 -12.54 -1.59
N GLY A 104 13.02 -12.36 -1.22
CA GLY A 104 12.59 -11.97 0.13
C GLY A 104 12.40 -10.47 0.31
N SER A 105 12.65 -9.64 -0.71
CA SER A 105 12.45 -8.19 -0.64
C SER A 105 10.95 -7.87 -0.43
N PRO A 106 10.56 -7.11 0.61
CA PRO A 106 9.17 -6.75 0.85
C PRO A 106 8.70 -5.68 -0.14
N ALA A 107 7.61 -5.97 -0.85
CA ALA A 107 7.12 -5.12 -1.94
C ALA A 107 5.93 -4.24 -1.54
N ALA A 108 4.94 -4.83 -0.87
CA ALA A 108 3.73 -4.13 -0.46
C ALA A 108 2.97 -4.90 0.64
N LEU A 109 2.12 -4.19 1.37
CA LEU A 109 1.12 -4.81 2.24
C LEU A 109 -0.22 -4.90 1.51
N LEU A 110 -0.77 -6.11 1.40
CA LEU A 110 -2.09 -6.35 0.82
C LEU A 110 -3.15 -6.30 1.92
N LEU A 111 -4.13 -5.42 1.74
CA LEU A 111 -5.23 -5.19 2.66
C LEU A 111 -6.53 -5.68 2.03
N THR A 112 -7.17 -6.67 2.65
CA THR A 112 -8.48 -7.16 2.20
C THR A 112 -9.58 -6.53 3.03
N GLU A 113 -10.54 -5.88 2.36
CA GLU A 113 -11.67 -5.24 3.03
C GLU A 113 -12.79 -6.23 3.36
N GLU A 114 -13.36 -6.08 4.56
CA GLU A 114 -14.59 -6.77 4.96
C GLU A 114 -15.76 -6.47 4.01
N CYS A 115 -16.64 -7.45 3.81
CA CYS A 115 -17.88 -7.35 3.02
C CYS A 115 -17.73 -7.09 1.50
N SER A 116 -16.66 -6.44 1.03
CA SER A 116 -16.47 -6.09 -0.39
C SER A 116 -15.47 -6.98 -1.13
N ARG A 117 -14.64 -7.74 -0.40
CA ARG A 117 -13.46 -8.48 -0.92
C ARG A 117 -12.52 -7.59 -1.75
N ALA A 118 -12.62 -6.27 -1.63
CA ALA A 118 -11.70 -5.37 -2.31
C ALA A 118 -10.30 -5.54 -1.70
N VAL A 119 -9.28 -5.56 -2.56
CA VAL A 119 -7.88 -5.64 -2.15
C VAL A 119 -7.20 -4.32 -2.48
N CYS A 120 -6.47 -3.77 -1.50
CA CYS A 120 -5.66 -2.59 -1.67
C CYS A 120 -4.21 -2.90 -1.32
N ALA A 121 -3.26 -2.57 -2.21
CA ALA A 121 -1.84 -2.63 -1.90
C ALA A 121 -1.35 -1.30 -1.30
N VAL A 122 -0.51 -1.41 -0.27
CA VAL A 122 0.19 -0.28 0.35
C VAL A 122 1.69 -0.49 0.16
N GLN A 123 2.32 0.33 -0.67
CA GLN A 123 3.78 0.33 -0.85
C GLN A 123 4.42 1.39 0.04
N LEU A 124 5.34 0.98 0.90
CA LEU A 124 6.14 1.89 1.71
C LEU A 124 7.24 2.49 0.85
N LEU A 125 7.36 3.82 0.87
CA LEU A 125 8.47 4.53 0.23
C LEU A 125 9.47 4.97 1.30
N PRO A 126 10.76 4.61 1.20
CA PRO A 126 11.77 5.01 2.17
C PRO A 126 12.01 6.53 2.14
N PRO A 127 12.47 7.14 3.25
CA PRO A 127 12.75 8.58 3.33
C PRO A 127 14.08 9.00 2.70
N PHE A 128 14.90 8.05 2.24
CA PHE A 128 16.21 8.27 1.61
C PHE A 128 16.31 7.51 0.29
N VAL A 129 17.32 7.85 -0.52
CA VAL A 129 17.54 7.20 -1.82
C VAL A 129 17.92 5.74 -1.59
N TRP A 130 17.00 4.84 -1.91
CA TRP A 130 17.20 3.38 -1.94
C TRP A 130 17.79 2.96 -3.28
N GLU A 131 18.29 1.72 -3.39
CA GLU A 131 18.68 1.16 -4.69
C GLU A 131 17.47 1.15 -5.63
N ASP A 132 17.60 1.89 -6.73
CA ASP A 132 16.64 1.89 -7.83
C ASP A 132 16.85 0.61 -8.65
N PRO A 133 15.81 -0.22 -8.87
CA PRO A 133 14.39 0.06 -8.64
C PRO A 133 13.81 -0.47 -7.33
N LEU A 134 12.81 0.26 -6.82
CA LEU A 134 11.89 -0.26 -5.82
C LEU A 134 11.21 -1.55 -6.33
N PRO A 135 10.86 -2.49 -5.43
CA PRO A 135 10.15 -3.70 -5.82
C PRO A 135 8.87 -3.37 -6.59
N PRO A 136 8.51 -4.17 -7.62
CA PRO A 136 7.30 -3.95 -8.38
C PRO A 136 6.07 -4.09 -7.49
N LEU A 137 5.04 -3.30 -7.78
CA LEU A 137 3.75 -3.43 -7.11
C LEU A 137 3.05 -4.72 -7.56
N PRO A 138 2.35 -5.41 -6.65
CA PRO A 138 1.50 -6.53 -7.04
C PRO A 138 0.36 -6.04 -7.94
N ASP A 139 -0.08 -6.90 -8.86
CA ASP A 139 -1.20 -6.64 -9.76
C ASP A 139 -2.53 -6.67 -8.98
N VAL A 140 -2.91 -5.52 -8.42
CA VAL A 140 -4.15 -5.32 -7.68
C VAL A 140 -4.90 -4.07 -8.15
N PRO A 141 -6.24 -4.06 -8.06
CA PRO A 141 -7.04 -2.97 -8.59
C PRO A 141 -6.84 -1.62 -7.90
N ALA A 142 -6.47 -1.61 -6.62
CA ALA A 142 -6.23 -0.38 -5.86
C ALA A 142 -4.85 -0.43 -5.20
N ALA A 143 -4.05 0.61 -5.39
CA ALA A 143 -2.73 0.72 -4.82
C ALA A 143 -2.45 2.16 -4.37
N LEU A 144 -1.78 2.30 -3.24
CA LEU A 144 -1.30 3.58 -2.74
C LEU A 144 0.11 3.45 -2.19
N THR A 145 0.85 4.56 -2.21
CA THR A 145 2.11 4.68 -1.48
C THR A 145 1.87 5.20 -0.08
N LEU A 146 2.75 4.86 0.84
CA LEU A 146 2.88 5.49 2.14
C LEU A 146 4.33 5.95 2.27
N GLN A 147 4.54 7.26 2.19
CA GLN A 147 5.87 7.86 2.29
C GLN A 147 6.34 7.91 3.74
N LEU A 148 7.41 7.16 4.03
CA LEU A 148 8.10 7.23 5.30
C LEU A 148 8.92 8.52 5.37
N THR A 149 9.10 9.01 6.58
CA THR A 149 9.88 10.19 6.96
C THR A 149 11.04 9.78 7.86
N MET A 150 12.05 10.63 8.02
CA MET A 150 13.12 10.38 8.99
C MET A 150 12.59 10.22 10.43
N GLN A 151 11.50 10.91 10.76
CA GLN A 151 10.82 10.77 12.05
C GLN A 151 10.17 9.38 12.22
N ASP A 152 9.71 8.74 11.15
CA ASP A 152 9.19 7.37 11.22
C ASP A 152 10.32 6.40 11.59
N VAL A 153 11.52 6.62 11.06
CA VAL A 153 12.71 5.82 11.39
C VAL A 153 13.10 6.00 12.86
N GLU A 154 13.16 7.21 13.38
CA GLU A 154 13.48 7.42 14.80
C GLU A 154 12.38 6.87 15.74
N ALA A 155 11.11 6.96 15.31
CA ALA A 155 9.98 6.51 16.11
C ALA A 155 9.91 4.99 16.23
N ILE A 156 10.48 4.24 15.28
CA ILE A 156 10.43 2.78 15.30
C ILE A 156 11.17 2.20 16.51
N ASP A 157 12.33 2.77 16.85
CA ASP A 157 13.15 2.38 18.00
C ASP A 157 12.54 2.81 19.33
N THR A 158 11.77 3.91 19.33
CA THR A 158 11.27 4.55 20.56
C THR A 158 9.92 3.98 21.01
N ASP A 159 8.92 3.99 20.12
CA ASP A 159 7.59 3.46 20.39
C ASP A 159 6.98 2.88 19.09
N PRO A 160 7.32 1.62 18.77
CA PRO A 160 6.87 0.98 17.54
C PRO A 160 5.33 0.88 17.47
N ALA A 161 4.66 0.72 18.61
CA ALA A 161 3.20 0.62 18.65
C ALA A 161 2.53 1.97 18.36
N ALA A 162 3.08 3.08 18.86
CA ALA A 162 2.59 4.41 18.53
C ALA A 162 2.83 4.76 17.06
N LEU A 163 4.00 4.40 16.51
CA LEU A 163 4.28 4.54 15.08
C LEU A 163 3.23 3.79 14.25
N ALA A 164 3.04 2.49 14.50
CA ALA A 164 2.10 1.67 13.76
C ALA A 164 0.67 2.24 13.81
N ARG A 165 0.19 2.62 15.01
CA ARG A 165 -1.13 3.29 15.16
C ARG A 165 -1.22 4.55 14.30
N ARG A 166 -0.19 5.42 14.33
CA ARG A 166 -0.16 6.65 13.54
C ARG A 166 -0.25 6.35 12.05
N LEU A 167 0.55 5.41 11.53
CA LEU A 167 0.56 5.04 10.12
C LEU A 167 -0.79 4.47 9.67
N CYS A 168 -1.45 3.68 10.52
CA CYS A 168 -2.78 3.12 10.24
C CYS A 168 -3.87 4.20 10.20
N GLN A 169 -3.85 5.12 11.17
CA GLN A 169 -4.95 6.07 11.45
C GLN A 169 -4.81 7.43 10.78
N THR A 170 -3.67 7.74 10.17
CA THR A 170 -3.48 8.98 9.42
C THR A 170 -3.75 8.78 7.93
N THR A 171 -4.18 9.84 7.25
CA THR A 171 -4.19 9.91 5.78
C THR A 171 -2.98 10.65 5.22
N ARG A 172 -2.14 11.22 6.09
CA ARG A 172 -0.90 11.90 5.67
C ARG A 172 0.07 10.94 5.03
N GLN A 173 0.84 11.45 4.06
CA GLN A 173 1.87 10.70 3.32
C GLN A 173 1.33 9.52 2.51
N LYS A 174 0.01 9.36 2.41
CA LYS A 174 -0.62 8.33 1.59
C LYS A 174 -0.99 8.93 0.24
N HIS A 175 -0.54 8.32 -0.85
CA HIS A 175 -0.86 8.82 -2.19
C HIS A 175 -1.38 7.71 -3.09
N TRP A 176 -2.47 7.97 -3.82
CA TRP A 176 -3.04 6.97 -4.72
C TRP A 176 -2.16 6.77 -5.96
N LEU A 177 -1.86 5.51 -6.27
CA LEU A 177 -1.20 5.12 -7.53
C LEU A 177 -2.20 4.58 -8.54
N ALA A 178 -3.13 3.75 -8.07
CA ALA A 178 -4.17 3.13 -8.88
C ALA A 178 -5.45 2.99 -8.07
N HIS A 179 -6.60 3.13 -8.74
CA HIS A 179 -7.90 2.93 -8.12
C HIS A 179 -8.97 2.69 -9.19
N PRO A 180 -9.91 1.73 -9.03
CA PRO A 180 -10.87 1.39 -10.07
C PRO A 180 -11.76 2.56 -10.51
N LYS A 181 -12.08 3.46 -9.58
CA LYS A 181 -12.82 4.69 -9.90
C LYS A 181 -12.03 5.67 -10.77
N ALA A 182 -10.71 5.72 -10.65
CA ALA A 182 -9.88 6.55 -11.51
C ALA A 182 -9.85 5.97 -12.93
N ASP A 183 -9.78 4.65 -13.08
CA ASP A 183 -9.83 3.96 -14.37
C ASP A 183 -11.16 4.21 -15.09
N LEU A 184 -12.27 4.06 -14.36
CA LEU A 184 -13.61 4.37 -14.87
C LEU A 184 -13.74 5.83 -15.29
N TYR A 185 -13.28 6.76 -14.46
CA TYR A 185 -13.29 8.18 -14.77
C TYR A 185 -12.48 8.49 -16.05
N LEU A 186 -11.29 7.91 -16.18
CA LEU A 186 -10.45 8.08 -17.36
C LEU A 186 -11.15 7.55 -18.62
N ALA A 187 -11.73 6.35 -18.54
CA ALA A 187 -12.47 5.75 -19.66
C ALA A 187 -13.65 6.65 -20.12
N GLU A 188 -14.39 7.23 -19.18
CA GLU A 188 -15.47 8.19 -19.48
C GLU A 188 -14.94 9.45 -20.17
N LYS A 189 -13.81 9.99 -19.72
CA LYS A 189 -13.18 11.17 -20.34
C LYS A 189 -12.68 10.87 -21.75
N ILE A 190 -12.05 9.72 -21.96
CA ILE A 190 -11.61 9.27 -23.28
C ILE A 190 -12.81 9.17 -24.23
N ALA A 191 -13.89 8.50 -23.80
CA ALA A 191 -15.10 8.34 -24.61
C ALA A 191 -15.79 9.69 -24.92
N LEU A 192 -15.71 10.67 -24.01
CA LEU A 192 -16.19 12.02 -24.26
C LEU A 192 -15.33 12.74 -25.31
N PHE A 193 -14.01 12.76 -25.13
CA PHE A 193 -13.08 13.42 -26.05
C PHE A 193 -13.14 12.83 -27.46
N GLN A 194 -13.22 11.51 -27.58
CA GLN A 194 -13.38 10.81 -28.87
C GLN A 194 -14.69 11.15 -29.57
N ARG A 195 -15.73 11.62 -28.87
CA ARG A 195 -16.98 12.12 -29.48
C ARG A 195 -16.86 13.57 -29.93
N LEU A 196 -16.14 14.41 -29.18
CA LEU A 196 -15.97 15.84 -29.49
C LEU A 196 -15.05 16.10 -30.68
N TYR A 197 -14.01 15.28 -30.86
CA TYR A 197 -13.01 15.43 -31.93
C TYR A 197 -13.19 14.40 -33.07
N ARG A 198 -14.43 13.99 -33.36
CA ARG A 198 -14.74 13.18 -34.55
C ARG A 198 -14.67 14.01 -35.82
#